data_AF-A0A7X9BKF1-F1
#
_entry.id   AF-A0A7X9BKF1-F1
#
_cell.length_a   1.000
_cell.length_b   1.000
_cell.length_c   1.000
_cell.angle_alpha   90.00
_cell.angle_beta   90.00
_cell.angle_gamma   90.00
#
_symmetry.space_group_name_H-M   'P 1'
#
loop_
_entity.id
_entity.type
_entity.pdbx_description
1 polymer ?
#
loop_
_entity_poly.entity_id
_entity_poly.type
_entity_poly.pdbx_seq_one_letter_code
_entity_poly.pdbx_strand_id
1 'polypeptide(L)'
;LSREEETSLALRAADGDKEAKDKIVSANLRFVVSIAKKYQNNGLDLLDLVNEGNIGLLTAIERFDVSKGYHFISYAVWWIRQAILKAISEKTKMIRLPLNRVNELMQIEKARKELSGGKSEEEELREVAEMVYMKPEQVKELLAISRDFLSLDSTIRFDSSDSTTIGDIVEDGRYESPEEVAVYENMKDEIDEVMQTLTERERDVLAYRFGLNGKPSMSLKEVGDVFNLTKERIRQIEKKAIKRLQHPSRSARLESFVA
;
A
#
# COMPACT_ATOMS: atom_id res chain seq x y z
N LEU A 1 9.57 44.53 -6.43
CA LEU A 1 9.90 45.05 -7.77
C LEU A 1 8.86 46.07 -8.15
N SER A 2 9.24 47.08 -8.94
CA SER A 2 8.27 47.92 -9.65
C SER A 2 7.57 47.10 -10.73
N ARG A 3 6.36 47.53 -11.14
CA ARG A 3 5.57 46.86 -12.18
C ARG A 3 6.31 46.77 -13.51
N GLU A 4 7.11 47.78 -13.85
CA GLU A 4 7.90 47.83 -15.09
C GLU A 4 9.12 46.89 -15.05
N GLU A 5 9.69 46.69 -13.86
CA GLU A 5 10.79 45.73 -13.66
C GLU A 5 10.27 44.29 -13.73
N GLU A 6 9.06 44.05 -13.19
CA GLU A 6 8.40 42.74 -13.23
C GLU A 6 8.08 42.33 -14.68
N THR A 7 7.54 43.24 -15.49
CA THR A 7 7.23 42.97 -16.90
C THR A 7 8.47 42.74 -17.75
N SER A 8 9.52 43.57 -17.58
CA SER A 8 10.77 43.42 -18.34
C SER A 8 11.50 42.13 -18.00
N LEU A 9 11.56 41.75 -16.72
CA LEU A 9 12.14 40.46 -16.32
C LEU A 9 11.29 39.28 -16.78
N ALA A 10 9.95 39.40 -16.79
CA ALA A 10 9.08 38.31 -17.21
C ALA A 10 9.18 38.06 -18.73
N LEU A 11 9.34 39.12 -19.54
CA LEU A 11 9.63 38.99 -20.98
C LEU A 11 10.96 38.28 -21.21
N ARG A 12 12.02 38.69 -20.52
CA ARG A 12 13.34 38.02 -20.60
C ARG A 12 13.27 36.56 -20.14
N ALA A 13 12.52 36.28 -19.09
CA ALA A 13 12.32 34.91 -18.60
C ALA A 13 11.57 34.05 -19.63
N ALA A 14 10.61 34.61 -20.38
CA ALA A 14 9.92 33.92 -21.47
C ALA A 14 10.86 33.60 -22.64
N ASP A 15 11.84 34.46 -22.92
CA ASP A 15 12.91 34.24 -23.91
C ASP A 15 13.98 33.22 -23.44
N GLY A 16 13.84 32.68 -22.23
CA GLY A 16 14.72 31.64 -21.69
C GLY A 16 15.89 32.16 -20.83
N ASP A 17 15.88 33.44 -20.45
CA ASP A 17 16.88 34.03 -19.55
C ASP A 17 16.72 33.50 -18.11
N LYS A 18 17.68 32.68 -17.68
CA LYS A 18 17.69 32.07 -16.34
C LYS A 18 17.89 33.11 -15.23
N GLU A 19 18.73 34.13 -15.44
CA GLU A 19 18.98 35.14 -14.41
C GLU A 19 17.72 35.98 -14.15
N ALA A 20 16.96 36.28 -15.21
CA ALA A 20 15.69 36.97 -15.07
C ALA A 20 14.65 36.13 -14.31
N LYS A 21 14.58 34.83 -14.59
CA LYS A 21 13.72 33.87 -13.87
C LYS A 21 14.08 33.83 -12.38
N ASP A 22 15.35 33.65 -12.06
CA ASP A 22 15.84 33.56 -10.67
C ASP A 22 15.60 34.85 -9.90
N LYS A 23 15.76 36.01 -10.55
CA LYS A 23 15.49 37.33 -9.95
C LYS A 23 14.01 37.54 -9.63
N ILE A 24 13.09 37.08 -10.49
CA ILE A 24 11.65 37.13 -10.21
C ILE A 24 11.29 36.16 -9.08
N VAL A 25 11.82 34.93 -9.12
CA VAL A 25 11.53 33.90 -8.11
C VAL A 25 12.01 34.36 -6.73
N SER A 26 13.27 34.77 -6.62
CA SER A 26 13.89 35.24 -5.36
C SER A 26 13.14 36.41 -4.73
N ALA A 27 12.66 37.35 -5.54
CA ALA A 27 11.87 38.47 -5.05
C ALA A 27 10.51 38.08 -4.47
N ASN A 28 9.94 36.96 -4.91
CA ASN A 28 8.61 36.49 -4.52
C ASN A 28 8.63 35.35 -3.48
N LEU A 29 9.80 34.89 -3.02
CA LEU A 29 9.88 33.81 -2.00
C LEU A 29 9.14 34.18 -0.70
N ARG A 30 9.24 35.43 -0.25
CA ARG A 30 8.53 35.91 0.95
C ARG A 30 7.01 35.80 0.82
N PHE A 31 6.50 35.93 -0.41
CA PHE A 31 5.08 35.80 -0.69
C PHE A 31 4.62 34.33 -0.54
N VAL A 32 5.41 33.38 -1.05
CA VAL A 32 5.15 31.94 -0.87
C VAL A 32 5.04 31.58 0.62
N VAL A 33 5.96 32.08 1.45
CA VAL A 33 5.92 31.87 2.91
C VAL A 33 4.61 32.36 3.52
N SER A 34 4.09 33.51 3.07
CA SER A 34 2.82 34.05 3.59
C SER A 34 1.60 33.19 3.22
N ILE A 35 1.64 32.52 2.06
CA ILE A 35 0.61 31.56 1.64
C ILE A 35 0.75 30.26 2.42
N ALA A 36 1.97 29.71 2.51
CA ALA A 36 2.24 28.43 3.17
C ALA A 36 1.82 28.44 4.65
N LYS A 37 2.01 29.56 5.36
CA LYS A 37 1.55 29.74 6.74
C LYS A 37 0.06 29.46 6.95
N LYS A 38 -0.80 29.67 5.94
CA LYS A 38 -2.24 29.39 6.04
C LYS A 38 -2.55 27.89 6.04
N TYR A 39 -1.63 27.06 5.56
CA TYR A 39 -1.78 25.61 5.47
C TYR A 39 -0.95 24.86 6.53
N GLN A 40 -0.41 25.59 7.50
CA GLN A 40 0.28 25.00 8.65
C GLN A 40 -0.67 24.08 9.44
N ASN A 41 -0.12 23.04 10.08
CA ASN A 41 -0.85 22.02 10.86
C ASN A 41 -1.68 21.02 10.03
N ASN A 42 -1.52 20.97 8.71
CA ASN A 42 -2.11 19.92 7.87
C ASN A 42 -1.15 18.72 7.66
N GLY A 43 -0.30 18.44 8.67
CA GLY A 43 0.58 17.29 8.74
C GLY A 43 1.91 17.35 7.96
N LEU A 44 2.21 18.47 7.28
CA LEU A 44 3.55 18.76 6.75
C LEU A 44 4.19 19.92 7.51
N ASP A 45 5.53 19.89 7.61
CA ASP A 45 6.28 21.00 8.20
C ASP A 45 6.17 22.26 7.33
N LEU A 46 6.31 23.43 7.96
CA LEU A 46 6.24 24.70 7.25
C LEU A 46 7.32 24.80 6.17
N LEU A 47 8.52 24.28 6.39
CA LEU A 47 9.59 24.31 5.39
C LEU A 47 9.22 23.47 4.17
N ASP A 48 8.61 22.30 4.37
CA ASP A 48 8.15 21.45 3.28
C ASP A 48 7.04 22.11 2.47
N LEU A 49 6.07 22.73 3.14
CA LEU A 49 5.01 23.51 2.48
C LEU A 49 5.57 24.69 1.67
N VAL A 50 6.59 25.38 2.18
CA VAL A 50 7.27 26.47 1.47
C VAL A 50 8.01 25.94 0.25
N ASN A 51 8.74 24.84 0.37
CA ASN A 51 9.46 24.23 -0.74
C ASN A 51 8.52 23.77 -1.87
N GLU A 52 7.40 23.14 -1.52
CA GLU A 52 6.36 22.76 -2.50
C GLU A 52 5.69 23.99 -3.12
N GLY A 53 5.44 25.03 -2.33
CA GLY A 53 4.98 26.32 -2.84
C GLY A 53 5.96 26.97 -3.81
N ASN A 54 7.27 26.85 -3.57
CA ASN A 54 8.31 27.36 -4.46
C ASN A 54 8.34 26.59 -5.79
N ILE A 55 8.08 25.29 -5.79
CA ILE A 55 7.89 24.49 -7.02
C ILE A 55 6.66 25.00 -7.79
N GLY A 56 5.57 25.31 -7.09
CA GLY A 56 4.39 25.96 -7.68
C GLY A 56 4.72 27.33 -8.29
N LEU A 57 5.52 28.15 -7.63
CA LEU A 57 5.98 29.46 -8.13
C LEU A 57 6.82 29.30 -9.40
N LEU A 58 7.71 28.31 -9.46
CA LEU A 58 8.51 27.98 -10.65
C LEU A 58 7.63 27.54 -11.83
N THR A 59 6.58 26.77 -11.56
CA THR A 59 5.62 26.37 -12.60
C THR A 59 4.81 27.58 -13.10
N ALA A 60 4.49 28.52 -12.19
CA ALA A 60 3.78 29.73 -12.54
C ALA A 60 4.58 30.61 -13.51
N ILE A 61 5.88 30.80 -13.27
CA ILE A 61 6.70 31.67 -14.12
C ILE A 61 6.89 31.09 -15.53
N GLU A 62 6.95 29.77 -15.67
CA GLU A 62 7.05 29.10 -16.97
C GLU A 62 5.78 29.25 -17.82
N ARG A 63 4.63 29.45 -17.18
CA ARG A 63 3.31 29.55 -17.84
C ARG A 63 2.74 30.96 -17.84
N PHE A 64 3.48 31.92 -17.29
CA PHE A 64 3.00 33.29 -17.17
C PHE A 64 3.08 34.00 -18.51
N ASP A 65 1.99 34.63 -18.90
CA ASP A 65 1.87 35.39 -20.14
C ASP A 65 1.76 36.89 -19.80
N VAL A 66 2.84 37.61 -20.11
CA VAL A 66 2.97 39.05 -19.83
C VAL A 66 1.99 39.88 -20.67
N SER A 67 1.56 39.38 -21.83
CA SER A 67 0.67 40.11 -22.75
C SER A 67 -0.71 40.39 -22.14
N LYS A 68 -1.11 39.61 -21.12
CA LYS A 68 -2.40 39.73 -20.44
C LYS A 68 -2.47 40.88 -19.44
N GLY A 69 -1.35 41.53 -19.12
CA GLY A 69 -1.32 42.77 -18.31
C GLY A 69 -1.64 42.62 -16.81
N TYR A 70 -1.81 41.39 -16.31
CA TYR A 70 -2.01 41.10 -14.89
C TYR A 70 -0.67 41.03 -14.14
N HIS A 71 -0.69 41.28 -12.83
CA HIS A 71 0.49 41.06 -11.98
C HIS A 71 0.83 39.56 -11.88
N PHE A 72 2.13 39.24 -11.88
CA PHE A 72 2.60 37.86 -11.79
C PHE A 72 2.10 37.19 -10.51
N ILE A 73 2.12 37.92 -9.39
CA ILE A 73 1.65 37.43 -8.09
C ILE A 73 0.20 36.96 -8.17
N SER A 74 -0.68 37.71 -8.85
CA SER A 74 -2.10 37.34 -9.02
C SER A 74 -2.28 36.00 -9.74
N TYR A 75 -1.39 35.68 -10.67
CA TYR A 75 -1.37 34.39 -11.36
C TYR A 75 -0.70 33.29 -10.52
N ALA A 76 0.43 33.62 -9.89
CA ALA A 76 1.25 32.67 -9.13
C ALA A 76 0.51 32.11 -7.91
N VAL A 77 -0.39 32.87 -7.27
CA VAL A 77 -1.18 32.41 -6.12
C VAL A 77 -1.87 31.06 -6.39
N TRP A 78 -2.44 30.88 -7.58
CA TRP A 78 -3.17 29.66 -7.92
C TRP A 78 -2.24 28.46 -8.01
N TRP A 79 -1.09 28.61 -8.66
CA TRP A 79 -0.08 27.57 -8.80
C TRP A 79 0.58 27.21 -7.47
N ILE A 80 0.91 28.21 -6.65
CA ILE A 80 1.45 28.01 -5.30
C ILE A 80 0.44 27.23 -4.45
N ARG A 81 -0.83 27.64 -4.45
CA ARG A 81 -1.90 26.97 -3.70
C ARG A 81 -2.11 25.54 -4.17
N GLN A 82 -2.14 25.32 -5.48
CA GLN A 82 -2.34 24.00 -6.07
C GLN A 82 -1.18 23.05 -5.75
N ALA A 83 0.07 23.53 -5.80
CA ALA A 83 1.24 22.75 -5.43
C ALA A 83 1.21 22.35 -3.95
N ILE A 84 0.91 23.31 -3.05
CA ILE A 84 0.80 23.05 -1.61
C ILE A 84 -0.31 22.04 -1.31
N LEU A 85 -1.52 22.22 -1.87
CA LEU A 85 -2.64 21.30 -1.64
C LEU A 85 -2.36 19.90 -2.18
N LYS A 86 -1.70 19.81 -3.35
CA LYS A 86 -1.27 18.54 -3.92
C LYS A 86 -0.26 17.85 -2.99
N ALA A 87 0.74 18.57 -2.51
CA ALA A 87 1.74 18.03 -1.59
C ALA A 87 1.11 17.53 -0.29
N ILE A 88 0.21 18.29 0.32
CA ILE A 88 -0.54 17.85 1.51
C ILE A 88 -1.29 16.55 1.22
N SER A 89 -2.04 16.48 0.13
CA SER A 89 -2.79 15.28 -0.23
C SER A 89 -1.90 14.06 -0.50
N GLU A 90 -0.70 14.26 -1.03
CA GLU A 90 0.16 13.17 -1.49
C GLU A 90 1.20 12.72 -0.47
N LYS A 91 1.63 13.62 0.43
CA LYS A 91 2.76 13.41 1.33
C LYS A 91 2.39 13.41 2.82
N THR A 92 1.23 13.93 3.21
CA THR A 92 0.84 13.96 4.64
C THR A 92 0.51 12.57 5.19
N LYS A 93 -0.14 11.72 4.40
CA LYS A 93 -0.60 10.41 4.90
C LYS A 93 0.50 9.36 4.77
N MET A 94 0.66 8.52 5.80
CA MET A 94 1.60 7.40 5.81
C MET A 94 1.30 6.41 4.67
N ILE A 95 0.01 6.11 4.43
CA ILE A 95 -0.44 5.38 3.25
C ILE A 95 -0.99 6.39 2.24
N ARG A 96 -0.35 6.46 1.07
CA ARG A 96 -0.73 7.37 -0.01
C ARG A 96 -2.12 7.00 -0.55
N LEU A 97 -3.00 8.01 -0.61
CA LEU A 97 -4.31 7.90 -1.25
C LEU A 97 -4.34 8.67 -2.59
N PRO A 98 -5.05 8.15 -3.60
CA PRO A 98 -5.33 8.89 -4.82
C PRO A 98 -6.13 10.18 -4.56
N LEU A 99 -5.89 11.22 -5.39
CA LEU A 99 -6.50 12.55 -5.21
C LEU A 99 -8.03 12.53 -5.21
N ASN A 100 -8.66 11.69 -6.03
CA ASN A 100 -10.12 11.53 -6.04
C ASN A 100 -10.63 11.06 -4.67
N ARG A 101 -9.99 10.06 -4.07
CA ARG A 101 -10.36 9.54 -2.75
C ARG A 101 -10.16 10.57 -1.63
N VAL A 102 -9.12 11.40 -1.73
CA VAL A 102 -8.90 12.48 -0.77
C VAL A 102 -9.98 13.57 -0.89
N ASN A 103 -10.40 13.91 -2.10
CA ASN A 103 -11.49 14.87 -2.32
C ASN A 103 -12.83 14.33 -1.78
N GLU A 104 -13.12 13.05 -2.00
CA GLU A 104 -14.31 12.37 -1.43
C GLU A 104 -14.29 12.45 0.10
N LEU A 105 -13.14 12.17 0.73
CA LEU A 105 -12.96 12.29 2.18
C LEU A 105 -13.19 13.72 2.69
N MET A 106 -12.67 14.73 1.99
CA MET A 106 -12.86 16.13 2.38
C MET A 106 -14.33 16.56 2.28
N GLN A 107 -15.08 16.03 1.30
CA GLN A 107 -16.53 16.24 1.20
C GLN A 107 -17.29 15.56 2.34
N ILE A 108 -16.92 14.32 2.68
CA ILE A 108 -17.46 13.58 3.82
C ILE A 108 -17.22 14.34 5.13
N GLU A 109 -15.99 14.82 5.38
CA GLU A 109 -15.68 15.60 6.59
C GLU A 109 -16.44 16.93 6.65
N LYS A 110 -16.63 17.59 5.50
CA LYS A 110 -17.40 18.83 5.43
C LYS A 110 -18.88 18.57 5.75
N ALA A 111 -19.48 17.55 5.15
CA ALA A 111 -20.85 17.14 5.44
C ALA A 111 -21.01 16.76 6.92
N ARG A 112 -20.04 16.04 7.49
CA ARG A 112 -20.04 15.68 8.91
C ARG A 112 -19.95 16.89 9.85
N LYS A 113 -19.24 17.94 9.47
CA LYS A 113 -19.18 19.20 10.24
C LYS A 113 -20.48 20.01 10.15
N GLU A 114 -21.22 19.89 9.05
CA GLU A 114 -22.53 20.54 8.87
C GLU A 114 -23.64 19.80 9.64
N LEU A 115 -23.46 18.51 9.92
CA LEU A 115 -24.36 17.72 10.75
C LEU A 115 -24.27 18.12 12.24
N SER A 116 -25.43 18.34 12.85
CA SER A 116 -25.56 18.59 14.29
C SER A 116 -25.36 17.30 15.09
N GLY A 117 -24.59 17.35 16.19
CA GLY A 117 -24.35 16.20 17.05
C GLY A 117 -25.61 15.66 17.74
N GLY A 118 -25.56 14.40 18.19
CA GLY A 118 -26.63 13.72 18.94
C GLY A 118 -27.32 12.57 18.19
N LYS A 119 -26.82 12.19 17.02
CA LYS A 119 -27.32 11.04 16.23
C LYS A 119 -26.47 9.80 16.48
N SER A 120 -27.01 8.63 16.17
CA SER A 120 -26.22 7.40 16.18
C SER A 120 -25.24 7.37 15.00
N GLU A 121 -24.14 6.61 15.13
CA GLU A 121 -23.11 6.51 14.06
C GLU A 121 -23.72 6.02 12.73
N GLU A 122 -24.67 5.09 12.77
CA GLU A 122 -25.33 4.61 11.56
C GLU A 122 -26.21 5.68 10.89
N GLU A 123 -26.89 6.52 11.68
CA GLU A 123 -27.70 7.63 11.16
C GLU A 123 -26.81 8.72 10.57
N GLU A 124 -25.70 9.06 11.23
CA GLU A 124 -24.70 10.01 10.70
C GLU A 124 -24.17 9.52 9.35
N LEU A 125 -23.78 8.25 9.24
CA LEU A 125 -23.25 7.69 8.00
C LEU A 125 -24.26 7.73 6.84
N ARG A 126 -25.54 7.45 7.12
CA ARG A 126 -26.60 7.51 6.09
C ARG A 126 -26.83 8.92 5.60
N GLU A 127 -26.92 9.90 6.51
CA GLU A 127 -27.15 11.29 6.12
C GLU A 127 -25.96 11.88 5.37
N VAL A 128 -24.73 11.59 5.79
CA VAL A 128 -23.53 11.99 5.04
C VAL A 128 -23.54 11.36 3.64
N ALA A 129 -23.91 10.09 3.53
CA ALA A 129 -24.00 9.40 2.24
C ALA A 129 -25.04 10.05 1.31
N GLU A 130 -26.18 10.50 1.85
CA GLU A 130 -27.19 11.25 1.09
C GLU A 130 -26.68 12.63 0.65
N MET A 131 -25.99 13.38 1.52
CA MET A 131 -25.44 14.70 1.19
C MET A 131 -24.36 14.64 0.11
N VAL A 132 -23.54 13.59 0.13
CA VAL A 132 -22.40 13.40 -0.78
C VAL A 132 -22.79 12.54 -2.00
N TYR A 133 -24.04 12.08 -2.09
CA TYR A 133 -24.57 11.20 -3.15
C TYR A 133 -23.76 9.90 -3.33
N MET A 134 -23.41 9.25 -2.22
CA MET A 134 -22.65 7.99 -2.18
C MET A 134 -23.45 6.89 -1.47
N LYS A 135 -23.00 5.64 -1.60
CA LYS A 135 -23.57 4.55 -0.79
C LYS A 135 -23.02 4.61 0.64
N PRO A 136 -23.83 4.32 1.68
CA PRO A 136 -23.34 4.29 3.07
C PRO A 136 -22.15 3.33 3.28
N GLU A 137 -22.12 2.22 2.57
CA GLU A 137 -21.01 1.25 2.58
C GLU A 137 -19.69 1.88 2.11
N GLN A 138 -19.73 2.70 1.05
CA GLN A 138 -18.55 3.37 0.51
C GLN A 138 -18.04 4.46 1.45
N VAL A 139 -18.95 5.20 2.09
CA VAL A 139 -18.58 6.20 3.12
C VAL A 139 -17.90 5.51 4.30
N LYS A 140 -18.44 4.37 4.76
CA LYS A 140 -17.85 3.57 5.84
C LYS A 140 -16.45 3.06 5.48
N GLU A 141 -16.27 2.55 4.26
CA GLU A 141 -14.97 2.09 3.77
C GLU A 141 -13.95 3.23 3.72
N LEU A 142 -14.34 4.40 3.17
CA LEU A 142 -13.47 5.57 3.11
C LEU A 142 -13.07 6.06 4.50
N LEU A 143 -14.02 6.12 5.45
CA LEU A 143 -13.75 6.49 6.84
C LEU A 143 -12.85 5.48 7.55
N ALA A 144 -12.95 4.18 7.23
CA ALA A 144 -12.06 3.16 7.76
C ALA A 144 -10.62 3.36 7.25
N ILE A 145 -10.47 3.67 5.95
CA ILE A 145 -9.16 3.95 5.32
C ILE A 145 -8.55 5.25 5.86
N SER A 146 -9.37 6.23 6.24
CA SER A 146 -8.89 7.53 6.70
C SER A 146 -8.45 7.56 8.18
N ARG A 147 -8.56 6.43 8.91
CA ARG A 147 -8.14 6.37 10.32
C ARG A 147 -6.65 6.65 10.45
N ASP A 148 -6.30 7.41 11.49
CA ASP A 148 -4.90 7.70 11.81
C ASP A 148 -4.21 6.43 12.29
N PHE A 149 -2.95 6.26 11.88
CA PHE A 149 -2.12 5.13 12.28
C PHE A 149 -1.57 5.34 13.69
N LEU A 150 -1.48 4.25 14.46
CA LEU A 150 -0.83 4.24 15.76
C LEU A 150 0.61 3.76 15.61
N SER A 151 1.53 4.35 16.37
CA SER A 151 2.91 3.86 16.42
C SER A 151 2.98 2.57 17.24
N LEU A 152 3.68 1.55 16.74
CA LEU A 152 3.96 0.33 17.51
C LEU A 152 4.78 0.61 18.76
N ASP A 153 5.62 1.65 18.75
CA ASP A 153 6.41 2.08 19.91
C ASP A 153 5.59 2.83 20.96
N SER A 154 4.29 3.05 20.71
CA SER A 154 3.42 3.70 21.69
C SER A 154 3.30 2.79 22.92
N THR A 155 3.72 3.29 24.08
CA THR A 155 3.62 2.55 25.34
C THR A 155 2.17 2.48 25.80
N ILE A 156 1.70 1.30 26.17
CA ILE A 156 0.41 1.13 26.82
C ILE A 156 0.63 1.10 28.33
N ARG A 157 0.00 2.02 29.07
CA ARG A 157 0.06 2.01 30.54
C ARG A 157 -0.94 1.01 31.09
N PHE A 158 -0.47 -0.20 31.41
CA PHE A 158 -1.26 -1.26 32.06
C PHE A 158 -1.07 -1.36 33.58
N ASP A 159 -0.31 -0.44 34.18
CA ASP A 159 0.04 -0.37 35.61
C ASP A 159 1.32 -1.16 35.99
N SER A 160 2.19 -0.51 36.75
CA SER A 160 3.49 -0.93 37.33
C SER A 160 4.62 -1.49 36.44
N SER A 161 5.75 -0.77 36.51
CA SER A 161 7.16 -1.09 36.17
C SER A 161 7.59 -1.32 34.72
N ASP A 162 6.81 -1.96 33.86
CA ASP A 162 7.27 -2.25 32.48
C ASP A 162 6.46 -1.49 31.43
N SER A 163 7.14 -0.71 30.60
CA SER A 163 6.52 0.01 29.48
C SER A 163 6.30 -0.93 28.31
N THR A 164 5.28 -1.78 28.37
CA THR A 164 4.86 -2.61 27.23
C THR A 164 4.43 -1.70 26.07
N THR A 165 4.98 -1.94 24.90
CA THR A 165 4.62 -1.23 23.67
C THR A 165 3.48 -1.94 22.96
N ILE A 166 2.80 -1.25 22.04
CA ILE A 166 1.81 -1.90 21.16
C ILE A 166 2.49 -3.01 20.35
N GLY A 167 3.74 -2.80 19.92
CA GLY A 167 4.53 -3.78 19.16
C GLY A 167 4.70 -5.11 19.87
N ASP A 168 4.89 -5.10 21.20
CA ASP A 168 5.08 -6.31 22.01
C ASP A 168 3.82 -7.21 22.06
N ILE A 169 2.65 -6.66 21.73
CA ILE A 169 1.35 -7.35 21.79
C ILE A 169 0.96 -7.92 20.42
N VAL A 170 1.56 -7.42 19.33
CA VAL A 170 1.22 -7.87 17.98
C VAL A 170 1.80 -9.26 17.74
N GLU A 171 0.91 -10.23 17.56
CA GLU A 171 1.28 -11.60 17.21
C GLU A 171 1.89 -11.68 15.80
N ASP A 172 2.98 -12.44 15.66
CA ASP A 172 3.57 -12.73 14.37
C ASP A 172 2.87 -13.93 13.72
N GLY A 173 1.94 -13.65 12.81
CA GLY A 173 1.23 -14.69 12.06
C GLY A 173 2.10 -15.46 11.03
N ARG A 174 3.39 -15.13 10.87
CA ARG A 174 4.33 -15.91 10.05
C ARG A 174 5.23 -16.82 10.89
N TYR A 175 5.15 -16.72 12.21
CA TYR A 175 5.93 -17.57 13.09
C TYR A 175 5.37 -18.99 13.03
N GLU A 176 6.15 -19.92 12.48
CA GLU A 176 5.89 -21.34 12.60
C GLU A 176 6.45 -21.82 13.94
N SER A 177 5.62 -22.47 14.75
CA SER A 177 6.08 -22.93 16.06
C SER A 177 7.13 -24.05 15.89
N PRO A 178 8.12 -24.18 16.80
CA PRO A 178 9.09 -25.27 16.72
C PRO A 178 8.43 -26.66 16.75
N GLU A 179 7.26 -26.77 17.39
CA GLU A 179 6.45 -27.98 17.39
C GLU A 179 5.88 -28.27 16.00
N GLU A 180 5.28 -27.28 15.33
CA GLU A 180 4.79 -27.42 13.95
C GLU A 180 5.91 -27.79 12.98
N VAL A 181 7.07 -27.14 13.10
CA VAL A 181 8.24 -27.46 12.26
C VAL A 181 8.71 -28.89 12.51
N ALA A 182 8.80 -29.33 13.77
CA ALA A 182 9.20 -30.69 14.12
C ALA A 182 8.18 -31.73 13.62
N VAL A 183 6.87 -31.46 13.73
CA VAL A 183 5.81 -32.32 13.19
C VAL A 183 5.91 -32.41 11.67
N TYR A 184 6.18 -31.29 11.00
CA TYR A 184 6.33 -31.24 9.54
C TYR A 184 7.58 -31.99 9.05
N GLU A 185 8.72 -31.85 9.73
CA GLU A 185 9.93 -32.63 9.44
C GLU A 185 9.70 -34.13 9.68
N ASN A 186 9.08 -34.50 10.80
CA ASN A 186 8.75 -35.89 11.09
C ASN A 186 7.80 -36.49 10.04
N MET A 187 6.79 -35.72 9.61
CA MET A 187 5.89 -36.12 8.53
C MET A 187 6.64 -36.38 7.22
N LYS A 188 7.63 -35.54 6.88
CA LYS A 188 8.47 -35.76 5.69
C LYS A 188 9.26 -37.05 5.78
N ASP A 189 9.90 -37.29 6.93
CA ASP A 189 10.71 -38.49 7.16
C ASP A 189 9.86 -39.76 7.07
N GLU A 190 8.66 -39.76 7.67
CA GLU A 190 7.72 -40.89 7.58
C GLU A 190 7.19 -41.11 6.15
N ILE A 191 6.88 -40.03 5.41
CA ILE A 191 6.53 -40.14 3.99
C ILE A 191 7.68 -40.80 3.22
N ASP A 192 8.92 -40.41 3.48
CA ASP A 192 10.10 -40.97 2.84
C ASP A 192 10.32 -42.44 3.17
N GLU A 193 10.18 -42.83 4.45
CA GLU A 193 10.23 -44.24 4.85
C GLU A 193 9.17 -45.08 4.14
N VAL A 194 7.92 -44.61 4.12
CA VAL A 194 6.82 -45.33 3.47
C VAL A 194 7.05 -45.41 1.96
N MET A 195 7.57 -44.35 1.34
CA MET A 195 7.92 -44.29 -0.07
C MET A 195 9.07 -45.25 -0.45
N GLN A 196 10.00 -45.54 0.46
CA GLN A 196 11.05 -46.55 0.25
C GLN A 196 10.49 -47.97 0.15
N THR A 197 9.29 -48.24 0.66
CA THR A 197 8.63 -49.56 0.53
C THR A 197 8.02 -49.81 -0.86
N LEU A 198 7.97 -48.78 -1.71
CA LEU A 198 7.55 -48.89 -3.11
C LEU A 198 8.73 -49.28 -4.01
N THR A 199 8.41 -49.71 -5.22
CA THR A 199 9.46 -49.89 -6.22
C THR A 199 10.05 -48.54 -6.62
N GLU A 200 11.34 -48.49 -6.97
CA GLU A 200 12.06 -47.26 -7.37
C GLU A 200 11.27 -46.45 -8.42
N ARG A 201 10.70 -47.15 -9.41
CA ARG A 201 9.87 -46.57 -10.46
C ARG A 201 8.55 -45.98 -9.97
N GLU A 202 7.90 -46.61 -8.99
CA GLU A 202 6.66 -46.09 -8.37
C GLU A 202 6.96 -44.87 -7.49
N ARG A 203 8.05 -44.93 -6.71
CA ARG A 203 8.52 -43.84 -5.86
C ARG A 203 8.84 -42.60 -6.69
N ASP A 204 9.62 -42.74 -7.77
CA ASP A 204 10.01 -41.59 -8.57
C ASP A 204 8.82 -40.95 -9.31
N VAL A 205 7.89 -41.76 -9.82
CA VAL A 205 6.66 -41.25 -10.45
C VAL A 205 5.83 -40.44 -9.46
N LEU A 206 5.65 -40.91 -8.23
CA LEU A 206 4.94 -40.17 -7.19
C LEU A 206 5.69 -38.90 -6.76
N ALA A 207 7.02 -38.97 -6.62
CA ALA A 207 7.82 -37.83 -6.24
C ALA A 207 7.76 -36.69 -7.26
N TYR A 208 7.83 -36.99 -8.57
CA TYR A 208 7.61 -35.98 -9.62
C TYR A 208 6.15 -35.54 -9.72
N ARG A 209 5.18 -36.41 -9.41
CA ARG A 209 3.76 -36.05 -9.49
C ARG A 209 3.35 -35.03 -8.43
N PHE A 210 3.78 -35.25 -7.19
CA PHE A 210 3.41 -34.44 -6.03
C PHE A 210 4.47 -33.41 -5.63
N GLY A 211 5.65 -33.44 -6.26
CA GLY A 211 6.75 -32.54 -5.94
C GLY A 211 7.41 -32.84 -4.60
N LEU A 212 7.61 -34.12 -4.30
CA LEU A 212 8.24 -34.57 -3.05
C LEU A 212 9.77 -34.57 -3.19
N ASN A 213 10.47 -34.42 -2.06
CA ASN A 213 11.94 -34.51 -1.95
C ASN A 213 12.69 -33.54 -2.86
N GLY A 214 12.17 -32.31 -2.96
CA GLY A 214 12.77 -31.26 -3.77
C GLY A 214 12.55 -31.42 -5.28
N LYS A 215 11.74 -32.38 -5.72
CA LYS A 215 11.33 -32.49 -7.13
C LYS A 215 10.20 -31.50 -7.43
N PRO A 216 10.11 -30.94 -8.65
CA PRO A 216 8.99 -30.11 -9.04
C PRO A 216 7.72 -30.96 -9.21
N SER A 217 6.55 -30.40 -8.90
CA SER A 217 5.27 -31.03 -9.21
C SER A 217 4.99 -30.95 -10.71
N MET A 218 4.74 -32.10 -11.32
CA MET A 218 4.55 -32.24 -12.77
C MET A 218 3.19 -32.85 -13.11
N SER A 219 2.68 -32.54 -14.31
CA SER A 219 1.47 -33.16 -14.85
C SER A 219 1.71 -34.61 -15.27
N LEU A 220 0.66 -35.45 -15.34
CA LEU A 220 0.79 -36.85 -15.80
C LEU A 220 1.43 -36.98 -17.19
N LYS A 221 1.29 -35.94 -18.03
CA LYS A 221 1.88 -35.91 -19.36
C LYS A 221 3.38 -35.63 -19.26
N GLU A 222 3.78 -34.60 -18.52
CA GLU A 222 5.19 -34.26 -18.28
C GLU A 222 5.96 -35.40 -17.61
N VAL A 223 5.37 -36.04 -16.61
CA VAL A 223 5.96 -37.24 -16.00
C VAL A 223 6.10 -38.37 -17.04
N GLY A 224 5.11 -38.54 -17.93
CA GLY A 224 5.18 -39.49 -19.03
C GLY A 224 6.35 -39.22 -19.98
N ASP A 225 6.59 -37.95 -20.32
CA ASP A 225 7.69 -37.51 -21.17
C ASP A 225 9.05 -37.79 -20.49
N VAL A 226 9.19 -37.57 -19.17
CA VAL A 226 10.42 -37.86 -18.40
C VAL A 226 10.73 -39.37 -18.36
N PHE A 227 9.72 -40.22 -18.17
CA PHE A 227 9.90 -41.67 -18.05
C PHE A 227 9.80 -42.43 -19.39
N ASN A 228 9.61 -41.73 -20.52
CA ASN A 228 9.31 -42.31 -21.83
C ASN A 228 8.12 -43.29 -21.79
N LEU A 229 7.04 -42.90 -21.11
CA LEU A 229 5.81 -43.68 -20.95
C LEU A 229 4.59 -42.86 -21.37
N THR A 230 3.52 -43.56 -21.77
CA THR A 230 2.26 -42.87 -22.07
C THR A 230 1.63 -42.31 -20.79
N LYS A 231 0.89 -41.20 -20.93
CA LYS A 231 0.10 -40.60 -19.82
C LYS A 231 -0.73 -41.63 -19.07
N GLU A 232 -1.40 -42.53 -19.79
CA GLU A 232 -2.24 -43.56 -19.18
C GLU A 232 -1.40 -44.59 -18.41
N ARG A 233 -0.19 -44.89 -18.86
CA ARG A 233 0.72 -45.77 -18.14
C ARG A 233 1.19 -45.15 -16.82
N ILE A 234 1.51 -43.86 -16.80
CA ILE A 234 1.84 -43.13 -15.55
C ILE A 234 0.66 -43.15 -14.59
N ARG A 235 -0.56 -42.89 -15.06
CA ARG A 235 -1.78 -42.94 -14.24
C ARG A 235 -2.01 -44.33 -13.62
N GLN A 236 -1.71 -45.40 -14.35
CA GLN A 236 -1.78 -46.77 -13.82
C GLN A 236 -0.75 -47.01 -12.71
N ILE A 237 0.48 -46.53 -12.89
CA ILE A 237 1.56 -46.65 -11.89
C ILE A 237 1.19 -45.87 -10.63
N GLU A 238 0.74 -44.62 -10.77
CA GLU A 238 0.25 -43.78 -9.67
C GLU A 238 -0.87 -44.48 -8.89
N LYS A 239 -1.93 -44.94 -9.57
CA LYS A 239 -3.06 -45.61 -8.91
C LYS A 239 -2.62 -46.88 -8.17
N LYS A 240 -1.67 -47.64 -8.74
CA LYS A 240 -1.14 -48.86 -8.12
C LYS A 240 -0.27 -48.53 -6.90
N ALA A 241 0.56 -47.49 -6.99
CA ALA A 241 1.40 -47.01 -5.90
C ALA A 241 0.55 -46.48 -4.75
N ILE A 242 -0.44 -45.63 -5.01
CA ILE A 242 -1.39 -45.14 -3.99
C ILE A 242 -2.14 -46.30 -3.33
N LYS A 243 -2.64 -47.26 -4.11
CA LYS A 243 -3.31 -48.45 -3.55
C LYS A 243 -2.38 -49.27 -2.63
N ARG A 244 -1.09 -49.30 -2.93
CA ARG A 244 -0.06 -49.94 -2.09
C ARG A 244 0.25 -49.14 -0.83
N LEU A 245 0.18 -47.82 -0.88
CA LEU A 245 0.35 -46.92 0.27
C LEU A 245 -0.88 -46.97 1.20
N GLN A 246 -2.08 -47.17 0.65
CA GLN A 246 -3.35 -47.34 1.38
C GLN A 246 -3.45 -48.65 2.18
N HIS A 247 -2.45 -49.53 2.13
CA HIS A 247 -2.48 -50.75 2.94
C HIS A 247 -2.33 -50.39 4.43
N PRO A 248 -3.10 -50.99 5.36
CA PRO A 248 -3.12 -50.58 6.77
C PRO A 248 -1.76 -50.54 7.45
N SER A 249 -0.85 -51.44 7.08
CA SER A 249 0.51 -51.48 7.61
C SER A 249 1.35 -50.23 7.30
N ARG A 250 0.97 -49.46 6.28
CA ARG A 250 1.65 -48.25 5.80
C ARG A 250 0.83 -47.00 6.10
N SER A 251 -0.50 -47.06 5.94
CA SER A 251 -1.38 -45.92 6.25
C SER A 251 -1.37 -45.58 7.74
N ALA A 252 -1.29 -46.59 8.62
CA ALA A 252 -1.31 -46.37 10.08
C ALA A 252 -0.18 -45.45 10.58
N ARG A 253 0.97 -45.41 9.88
CA ARG A 253 2.08 -44.50 10.22
C ARG A 253 1.82 -43.05 9.82
N LEU A 254 1.04 -42.85 8.76
CA LEU A 254 0.72 -41.54 8.22
C LEU A 254 -0.60 -40.98 8.78
N GLU A 255 -1.46 -41.83 9.33
CA GLU A 255 -2.74 -41.47 9.95
C GLU A 255 -2.58 -40.48 11.12
N SER A 256 -1.47 -40.53 11.85
CA SER A 256 -1.18 -39.62 12.95
C SER A 256 -1.00 -38.16 12.52
N PHE A 257 -0.70 -37.89 11.25
CA PHE A 257 -0.51 -36.54 10.71
C PHE A 257 -1.76 -35.95 10.05
N VAL A 258 -2.85 -36.72 9.97
CA VAL A 258 -4.12 -36.30 9.36
C VAL A 258 -5.14 -35.84 10.42
N ALA A 259 -4.79 -35.95 11.71
CA ALA A 259 -5.62 -35.58 12.85
C ALA A 259 -5.75 -34.06 13.03
#